data_AF-A0A840ESE5-F1
#
_entry.id   AF-A0A840ESE5-F1
#
_cell.length_a   1.000
_cell.length_b   1.000
_cell.length_c   1.000
_cell.angle_alpha   90.00
_cell.angle_beta   90.00
_cell.angle_gamma   90.00
#
_symmetry.space_group_name_H-M   'P 1'
#
loop_
_entity.id
_entity.type
_entity.pdbx_description
1 polymer ?
#
loop_
_entity_poly.entity_id
_entity_poly.type
_entity_poly.pdbx_seq_one_letter_code
_entity_poly.pdbx_strand_id
1 'polypeptide(L)'
;MKKAANNIPSYTLLISGIALLYFLWVGVQIYFTIDVPLFGAIHEIITIPFILFTIGSFLYSLYRIFFNTNNKKAFIIIGLLNLASIAWLAAMTLSF
;
A
#
# COMPACT_ATOMS: atom_id res chain seq x y z
N MET A 1 -34.44 -6.71 -2.53
CA MET A 1 -33.36 -5.72 -2.29
C MET A 1 -32.02 -6.42 -2.51
N LYS A 2 -31.30 -6.10 -3.59
CA LYS A 2 -30.01 -6.72 -3.94
C LYS A 2 -28.99 -6.39 -2.84
N LYS A 3 -28.46 -7.43 -2.19
CA LYS A 3 -27.32 -7.36 -1.27
C LYS A 3 -26.14 -6.81 -2.05
N ALA A 4 -25.83 -5.52 -1.90
CA ALA A 4 -24.67 -4.90 -2.55
C ALA A 4 -23.44 -5.72 -2.16
N ALA A 5 -22.73 -6.21 -3.16
CA ALA A 5 -21.64 -7.15 -3.01
C ALA A 5 -20.56 -6.58 -2.09
N ASN A 6 -20.43 -7.14 -0.90
CA ASN A 6 -19.31 -6.95 0.03
C ASN A 6 -18.00 -7.60 -0.50
N ASN A 7 -17.78 -7.59 -1.82
CA ASN A 7 -16.70 -8.30 -2.53
C ASN A 7 -15.48 -7.42 -2.87
N ILE A 8 -15.29 -6.32 -2.13
CA ILE A 8 -14.11 -5.45 -2.24
C ILE A 8 -12.78 -6.09 -1.72
N PRO A 9 -12.74 -7.13 -0.84
CA PRO A 9 -11.46 -7.59 -0.26
C PRO A 9 -10.40 -8.01 -1.27
N SER A 10 -10.76 -8.70 -2.36
CA SER A 10 -9.78 -9.32 -3.26
C SER A 10 -8.99 -8.30 -4.09
N TYR A 11 -9.66 -7.26 -4.59
CA TYR A 11 -8.99 -6.21 -5.37
C TYR A 11 -8.13 -5.31 -4.48
N THR A 12 -8.65 -4.91 -3.31
CA THR A 12 -7.87 -4.10 -2.37
C THR A 12 -6.64 -4.87 -1.86
N LEU A 13 -6.78 -6.17 -1.58
CA LEU A 13 -5.66 -7.03 -1.19
C LEU A 13 -4.58 -7.09 -2.27
N LEU A 14 -4.98 -7.27 -3.53
CA LEU A 14 -4.06 -7.29 -4.66
C LEU A 14 -3.29 -5.96 -4.80
N ILE A 15 -4.01 -4.83 -4.82
CA ILE A 15 -3.38 -3.52 -4.99
C ILE A 15 -2.47 -3.19 -3.79
N SER A 16 -2.84 -3.56 -2.56
CA SER A 16 -1.97 -3.40 -1.39
C SER A 16 -0.69 -4.24 -1.48
N GLY A 17 -0.77 -5.46 -2.04
CA GLY A 17 0.42 -6.27 -2.33
C GLY A 17 1.31 -5.62 -3.40
N ILE A 18 0.71 -5.09 -4.47
CA ILE A 18 1.43 -4.37 -5.53
C ILE A 18 2.10 -3.12 -4.96
N ALA A 19 1.44 -2.38 -4.08
CA ALA A 19 2.00 -1.19 -3.43
C ALA A 19 3.24 -1.54 -2.59
N LEU A 20 3.18 -2.61 -1.81
CA LEU A 20 4.33 -3.06 -1.03
C LEU A 20 5.52 -3.45 -1.93
N LEU A 21 5.26 -4.25 -2.97
CA LEU A 21 6.30 -4.65 -3.92
C LEU A 21 6.90 -3.46 -4.66
N TYR A 22 6.07 -2.49 -5.03
CA TYR A 22 6.51 -1.25 -5.64
C TYR A 22 7.48 -0.50 -4.73
N PHE A 23 7.12 -0.25 -3.47
CA PHE A 23 8.00 0.48 -2.55
C PHE A 23 9.29 -0.28 -2.22
N LEU A 24 9.24 -1.60 -2.09
CA LEU A 24 10.46 -2.42 -1.94
C LEU A 24 11.39 -2.25 -3.15
N TRP A 25 10.83 -2.30 -4.36
CA TRP A 25 11.59 -2.06 -5.57
C TRP A 25 12.22 -0.66 -5.60
N VAL A 26 11.45 0.38 -5.25
CA VAL A 26 11.96 1.75 -5.14
C VAL A 26 13.14 1.82 -4.16
N GLY A 27 13.02 1.17 -3.00
CA GLY A 27 14.09 1.12 -2.01
C GLY A 27 15.34 0.41 -2.48
N VAL A 28 15.21 -0.69 -3.21
CA VAL A 28 16.35 -1.40 -3.82
C VAL A 28 17.05 -0.51 -4.86
N GLN A 29 16.30 0.16 -5.73
CA GLN A 29 16.89 1.07 -6.73
C GLN A 29 17.71 2.18 -6.09
N ILE A 30 17.18 2.78 -5.03
CA ILE A 30 17.85 3.79 -4.21
C ILE A 30 19.12 3.23 -3.56
N TYR A 31 19.03 2.07 -2.91
CA TYR A 31 20.15 1.48 -2.15
C TYR A 31 21.34 1.13 -3.05
N PHE A 32 21.08 0.63 -4.26
CA PHE A 32 22.12 0.26 -5.22
C PHE A 32 22.56 1.43 -6.12
N THR A 33 22.12 2.67 -5.85
CA THR A 33 22.42 3.86 -6.67
C THR A 33 22.16 3.62 -8.16
N ILE A 34 21.10 2.86 -8.47
CA ILE A 34 20.75 2.55 -9.86
C ILE A 34 20.10 3.81 -10.42
N ASP A 35 20.91 4.64 -11.07
CA ASP A 35 20.42 5.80 -11.78
C ASP A 35 19.65 5.32 -13.02
N VAL A 36 18.32 5.42 -12.96
CA VAL A 36 17.43 5.22 -14.11
C VAL A 36 16.95 6.61 -14.54
N PRO A 37 17.63 7.28 -15.50
CA PRO A 37 17.44 8.70 -15.78
C PRO A 37 16.05 9.04 -16.33
N LEU A 38 15.35 8.06 -16.89
CA LEU A 38 14.01 8.23 -17.44
C LEU A 38 12.91 8.31 -16.37
N PHE A 39 13.24 8.07 -15.10
CA PHE A 39 12.23 7.82 -14.06
C PHE A 39 11.96 8.97 -13.11
N GLY A 40 12.76 10.04 -12.99
CA GLY A 40 12.57 11.05 -11.92
C GLY A 40 11.14 11.60 -11.77
N ALA A 41 10.58 12.18 -12.84
CA ALA A 41 9.21 12.73 -12.81
C ALA A 41 8.12 11.66 -12.89
N ILE A 42 8.34 10.59 -13.68
CA ILE A 42 7.39 9.48 -13.83
C ILE A 42 7.24 8.73 -12.50
N HIS A 43 8.33 8.61 -11.75
CA HIS A 43 8.40 7.98 -10.46
C HIS A 43 7.61 8.76 -9.42
N GLU A 44 7.76 10.08 -9.34
CA GLU A 44 6.95 10.90 -8.43
C GLU A 44 5.46 10.83 -8.76
N ILE A 45 5.09 10.89 -10.05
CA ILE A 45 3.70 10.81 -10.52
C ILE A 45 3.04 9.48 -10.14
N ILE A 46 3.80 8.38 -10.12
CA ILE A 46 3.29 7.05 -9.74
C ILE A 46 3.34 6.86 -8.22
N THR A 47 4.44 7.25 -7.58
CA THR A 47 4.68 7.04 -6.14
C THR A 47 3.65 7.77 -5.28
N ILE A 48 3.28 9.01 -5.61
CA ILE A 48 2.31 9.79 -4.82
C ILE A 48 0.93 9.08 -4.72
N PRO A 49 0.28 8.67 -5.83
CA PRO A 49 -0.94 7.87 -5.78
C PRO A 49 -0.81 6.60 -4.94
N PHE A 50 0.31 5.88 -5.04
CA PHE A 50 0.55 4.68 -4.26
C PHE A 50 0.67 4.96 -2.76
N ILE A 51 1.33 6.06 -2.37
CA ILE A 51 1.41 6.48 -0.96
C ILE A 51 0.01 6.79 -0.42
N LEU A 52 -0.76 7.61 -1.15
CA LEU A 52 -2.13 7.96 -0.77
C LEU A 52 -3.03 6.73 -0.66
N PHE A 53 -2.94 5.82 -1.64
CA PHE A 53 -3.68 4.56 -1.61
C PHE A 53 -3.32 3.71 -0.38
N THR A 54 -2.03 3.63 -0.06
CA THR A 54 -1.53 2.82 1.06
C THR A 54 -2.03 3.36 2.39
N ILE A 55 -1.92 4.68 2.62
CA ILE A 55 -2.42 5.33 3.83
C ILE A 55 -3.94 5.19 3.92
N GLY A 56 -4.66 5.49 2.84
CA GLY A 56 -6.12 5.38 2.81
C GLY A 56 -6.61 3.95 3.07
N SER A 57 -5.97 2.96 2.45
CA SER A 57 -6.30 1.54 2.63
C SER A 57 -5.99 1.04 4.04
N PHE A 58 -4.91 1.52 4.65
CA PHE A 58 -4.60 1.24 6.05
C PHE A 58 -5.68 1.78 6.99
N LEU A 59 -6.05 3.05 6.87
CA LEU A 59 -7.10 3.67 7.67
C LEU A 59 -8.46 3.00 7.46
N TYR A 60 -8.80 2.68 6.21
CA TYR A 60 -10.02 1.96 5.88
C TYR A 60 -10.04 0.55 6.49
N SER A 61 -8.91 -0.16 6.44
CA SER A 61 -8.76 -1.45 7.12
C SER A 61 -9.00 -1.33 8.62
N LEU A 62 -8.39 -0.37 9.31
CA LEU A 62 -8.61 -0.15 10.74
C LEU A 62 -10.09 0.10 11.04
N TYR A 63 -10.73 0.98 10.27
CA TYR A 63 -12.17 1.23 10.40
C TYR A 63 -12.98 -0.07 10.27
N ARG A 64 -12.69 -0.88 9.26
CA ARG A 64 -13.39 -2.16 9.04
C ARG A 64 -13.12 -3.18 10.12
N ILE A 65 -11.94 -3.20 10.75
CA ILE A 65 -11.59 -4.14 11.82
C ILE A 65 -12.34 -3.80 13.13
N PHE A 66 -12.37 -2.51 13.48
CA PHE A 66 -12.97 -2.04 14.73
C PHE A 66 -14.49 -1.89 14.66
N PHE A 67 -15.03 -1.40 13.54
CA PHE A 67 -16.44 -1.01 13.43
C PHE A 67 -17.31 -1.95 12.55
N ASN A 68 -16.74 -2.95 11.88
CA ASN A 68 -17.50 -3.89 11.04
C ASN A 68 -17.08 -5.35 11.31
N THR A 69 -18.04 -6.28 11.39
CA THR A 69 -17.75 -7.69 11.69
C THR A 69 -17.54 -8.57 10.45
N ASN A 70 -17.90 -8.10 9.25
CA ASN A 70 -17.77 -8.89 8.04
C ASN A 70 -16.35 -8.82 7.46
N ASN A 71 -15.80 -10.00 7.13
CA ASN A 71 -14.49 -10.17 6.49
C ASN A 71 -13.30 -9.60 7.29
N LYS A 72 -13.38 -9.54 8.64
CA LYS A 72 -12.31 -9.00 9.51
C LYS A 72 -10.92 -9.54 9.17
N LYS A 73 -10.79 -10.86 8.93
CA LYS A 73 -9.50 -11.49 8.58
C LYS A 73 -8.87 -10.86 7.33
N ALA A 74 -9.65 -10.63 6.28
CA ALA A 74 -9.15 -10.02 5.05
C ALA A 74 -8.71 -8.57 5.29
N PHE A 75 -9.47 -7.81 6.07
CA PHE A 75 -9.07 -6.45 6.43
C PHE A 75 -7.84 -6.40 7.33
N ILE A 76 -7.66 -7.33 8.26
CA ILE A 76 -6.42 -7.47 9.03
C ILE A 76 -5.22 -7.64 8.09
N ILE A 77 -5.32 -8.54 7.11
CA ILE A 77 -4.23 -8.77 6.14
C ILE A 77 -3.95 -7.51 5.33
N ILE A 78 -4.99 -6.85 4.81
CA ILE A 78 -4.85 -5.57 4.08
C ILE A 78 -4.18 -4.52 4.99
N GLY A 79 -4.59 -4.41 6.24
CA GLY A 79 -4.03 -3.46 7.20
C GLY A 79 -2.55 -3.72 7.45
N LEU A 80 -2.17 -4.99 7.67
CA LEU A 80 -0.78 -5.38 7.87
C LEU A 80 0.09 -5.13 6.64
N LEU A 81 -0.42 -5.40 5.43
CA LEU A 81 0.31 -5.12 4.18
C LEU A 81 0.59 -3.63 4.03
N ASN A 82 -0.43 -2.79 4.20
CA ASN A 82 -0.25 -1.35 4.07
C ASN A 82 0.59 -0.76 5.22
N LEU A 83 0.52 -1.34 6.43
CA LEU A 83 1.40 -0.96 7.53
C LEU A 83 2.87 -1.29 7.22
N ALA A 84 3.14 -2.47 6.66
CA ALA A 84 4.48 -2.84 6.21
C ALA A 84 5.00 -1.88 5.12
N SER A 85 4.15 -1.52 4.16
CA SER A 85 4.48 -0.51 3.14
C SER A 85 4.85 0.84 3.75
N ILE A 86 4.07 1.32 4.72
CA ILE A 86 4.33 2.59 5.42
C ILE A 86 5.64 2.51 6.23
N ALA A 87 5.85 1.41 6.96
CA ALA A 87 7.07 1.20 7.74
C ALA A 87 8.32 1.18 6.84
N TRP A 88 8.23 0.53 5.69
CA TRP A 88 9.30 0.51 4.70
C TRP A 88 9.59 1.91 4.15
N LEU A 89 8.57 2.66 3.75
CA LEU A 89 8.72 4.05 3.30
C LEU A 89 9.39 4.92 4.38
N ALA A 90 8.93 4.82 5.63
CA ALA A 90 9.52 5.57 6.74
C ALA A 90 11.00 5.19 6.97
N ALA A 91 11.33 3.89 6.91
CA ALA A 91 12.70 3.41 7.04
C ALA A 91 13.61 3.98 5.94
N MET A 92 13.12 3.99 4.68
CA MET A 92 13.85 4.59 3.57
C MET A 92 14.07 6.08 3.79
N THR A 93 13.03 6.84 4.15
CA THR A 93 13.14 8.29 4.38
C THR A 93 14.13 8.64 5.50
N LEU A 94 14.20 7.82 6.56
CA LEU A 94 15.11 8.04 7.69
C LEU A 94 16.54 7.54 7.45
N SER A 95 16.78 6.76 6.38
CA SER A 95 18.10 6.25 6.01
C SER A 95 18.93 7.20 5.14
N PHE A 96 18.39 8.37 4.82
CA PHE A 96 19.06 9.49 4.15
C PHE A 96 19.29 10.64 5.13
#